data_AF-A0A964THF1-F1
#
_entry.id   AF-A0A964THF1-F1
#
_cell.length_a   1.000
_cell.length_b   1.000
_cell.length_c   1.000
_cell.angle_alpha   90.00
_cell.angle_beta   90.00
_cell.angle_gamma   90.00
#
_symmetry.space_group_name_H-M   'P 1'
#
loop_
_entity.id
_entity.type
_entity.pdbx_description
1 polymer ?
#
loop_
_entity_poly.entity_id
_entity_poly.type
_entity_poly.pdbx_seq_one_letter_code
_entity_poly.pdbx_strand_id
1 'polypeptide(L)' 'MASKVVCYVVESLDDGPAFAVRQDNDQQVFIPKAQAEELNLVEFDEVEAIVVRNTLQPDKTPWFALRVRRVPAPPA' A
#
# COMPACT_ATOMS: atom_id res chain seq x y z
N MET A 1 -0.61 -3.42 16.64
CA MET A 1 0.76 -3.84 16.31
C MET A 1 1.00 -3.51 14.85
N ALA A 2 2.11 -2.84 14.54
CA ALA A 2 2.48 -2.51 13.18
C ALA A 2 3.33 -3.62 12.57
N SER A 3 3.17 -3.89 11.28
CA SER A 3 3.92 -4.91 10.55
C SER A 3 4.49 -4.30 9.28
N LYS A 4 5.71 -4.71 8.90
CA LYS A 4 6.34 -4.33 7.64
C LYS A 4 6.09 -5.43 6.61
N VAL A 5 5.53 -5.09 5.46
CA VAL A 5 5.04 -6.03 4.44
C VAL A 5 5.31 -5.49 3.04
N VAL A 6 5.53 -6.39 2.08
CA VAL A 6 5.56 -6.03 0.66
C VAL A 6 4.14 -6.09 0.11
N CYS A 7 3.78 -5.09 -0.70
CA CYS A 7 2.46 -4.95 -1.29
C CYS A 7 2.57 -4.64 -2.79
N TYR A 8 1.57 -5.09 -3.55
CA TYR A 8 1.35 -4.71 -4.94
C TYR A 8 0.23 -3.69 -5.02
N VAL A 9 0.47 -2.56 -5.66
CA VAL A 9 -0.57 -1.57 -5.95
C VAL A 9 -1.52 -2.17 -6.98
N VAL A 10 -2.80 -2.27 -6.63
CA VAL A 10 -3.85 -2.84 -7.49
C VAL A 10 -4.61 -1.73 -8.20
N GLU A 11 -4.82 -0.60 -7.51
CA GLU A 11 -5.55 0.54 -8.06
C GLU A 11 -4.99 1.82 -7.45
N SER A 12 -4.77 2.84 -8.28
CA SER A 12 -4.42 4.19 -7.86
C SER A 12 -5.46 5.14 -8.42
N LEU A 13 -6.13 5.91 -7.57
CA LEU A 13 -7.08 6.92 -8.03
C LEU A 13 -6.33 8.19 -8.43
N ASP A 14 -6.72 8.81 -9.55
CA ASP A 14 -6.19 10.11 -9.98
C ASP A 14 -6.38 11.16 -8.88
N ASP A 15 -5.27 11.81 -8.46
CA ASP A 15 -5.23 12.74 -7.33
C ASP A 15 -5.82 12.18 -6.02
N GLY A 16 -5.78 10.87 -5.83
CA GLY A 16 -6.49 10.15 -4.77
C GLY A 16 -5.62 9.18 -3.95
N PRO A 17 -6.24 8.40 -3.05
CA PRO A 17 -5.56 7.30 -2.38
C PRO A 17 -5.26 6.16 -3.36
N ALA A 18 -4.36 5.27 -2.95
CA ALA A 18 -4.09 4.02 -3.66
C ALA A 18 -4.52 2.83 -2.81
N PHE A 19 -4.81 1.72 -3.48
CA PHE A 19 -5.17 0.45 -2.89
C PHE A 19 -4.14 -0.59 -3.31
N ALA A 20 -3.64 -1.33 -2.34
CA ALA A 20 -2.66 -2.37 -2.56
C ALA A 20 -3.09 -3.67 -1.89
N VAL A 21 -2.49 -4.78 -2.29
CA VAL A 21 -2.65 -6.09 -1.66
C VAL A 21 -1.32 -6.54 -1.09
N ARG A 22 -1.34 -7.13 0.10
CA ARG A 22 -0.13 -7.72 0.69
C ARG A 22 0.27 -8.97 -0.07
N GLN A 23 1.56 -9.13 -0.30
CA GLN A 23 2.10 -10.30 -0.99
C GLN A 23 2.02 -11.59 -0.16
N ASP A 24 1.95 -11.49 1.16
CA ASP A 24 2.00 -12.66 2.04
C ASP A 24 0.64 -13.33 2.28
N ASN A 25 -0.46 -12.60 2.10
CA ASN A 25 -1.80 -13.12 2.41
C ASN A 25 -2.95 -12.48 1.62
N ASP A 26 -2.63 -11.72 0.56
CA ASP A 26 -3.59 -11.09 -0.35
C ASP A 26 -4.60 -10.13 0.30
N GLN A 27 -4.38 -9.72 1.56
CA GLN A 27 -5.27 -8.80 2.23
C GLN A 27 -5.07 -7.37 1.72
N GLN A 28 -6.18 -6.64 1.54
CA GLN A 28 -6.14 -5.26 1.07
C GLN A 28 -5.53 -4.29 2.09
N VAL A 29 -4.81 -3.31 1.56
CA VAL A 29 -4.13 -2.22 2.26
C VAL A 29 -4.56 -0.91 1.64
N PHE A 30 -5.05 -0.01 2.49
CA PHE A 30 -5.31 1.37 2.13
C PHE A 30 -4.01 2.19 2.20
N ILE A 31 -3.65 2.85 1.10
CA ILE A 31 -2.54 3.79 1.03
C ILE A 31 -3.10 5.22 0.97
N PRO A 32 -2.80 6.07 1.98
CA PRO A 32 -3.29 7.43 2.01
C PRO A 32 -2.83 8.25 0.80
N LYS A 33 -3.70 9.14 0.33
CA LYS A 33 -3.46 10.08 -0.78
C LYS A 33 -2.06 10.71 -0.75
N ALA A 34 -1.67 11.27 0.39
CA ALA A 34 -0.37 11.94 0.54
C ALA A 34 0.82 11.05 0.14
N GLN A 35 0.78 9.76 0.48
CA GLN A 35 1.86 8.82 0.15
C GLN A 35 1.76 8.30 -1.29
N ALA A 36 0.53 8.12 -1.78
CA ALA A 36 0.29 7.75 -3.17
C ALA A 36 0.81 8.82 -4.14
N GLU A 37 0.52 10.09 -3.85
CA GLU A 37 1.00 11.24 -4.63
C GLU A 37 2.52 11.45 -4.48
N GLU A 38 3.06 11.40 -3.26
CA GLU A 38 4.50 11.58 -3.00
C GLU A 38 5.36 10.58 -3.79
N LEU A 39 4.91 9.33 -3.87
CA LEU A 39 5.62 8.27 -4.56
C LEU A 39 5.19 8.09 -6.02
N ASN A 40 4.18 8.83 -6.47
CA ASN A 40 3.53 8.69 -7.77
C ASN A 40 3.25 7.20 -8.08
N LEU A 41 2.50 6.57 -7.16
CA LEU A 41 2.18 5.15 -7.24
C LEU A 41 1.25 4.88 -8.42
N VAL A 42 1.59 3.86 -9.19
CA VAL A 42 0.78 3.38 -10.30
C VAL A 42 0.41 1.91 -10.09
N GLU A 43 -0.59 1.44 -10.83
CA GLU A 43 -0.97 0.03 -10.85
C GLU A 43 0.25 -0.85 -11.13
N PHE A 44 0.32 -1.99 -10.44
CA PHE A 44 1.39 -2.98 -10.48
C PHE A 44 2.73 -2.56 -9.85
N ASP A 45 2.84 -1.37 -9.24
CA ASP A 45 4.01 -1.01 -8.45
C ASP A 45 4.18 -1.95 -7.24
N GLU A 46 5.41 -2.43 -7.03
CA GLU A 46 5.79 -3.16 -5.81
C GLU A 46 6.36 -2.19 -4.76
N VAL A 47 5.76 -2.20 -3.57
CA VAL A 47 6.10 -1.27 -2.49
C VAL A 47 6.24 -2.00 -1.16
N GLU A 48 7.16 -1.52 -0.31
CA GLU A 48 7.24 -1.92 1.08
C GLU A 48 6.42 -0.95 1.94
N ALA A 49 5.47 -1.48 2.71
CA ALA A 49 4.60 -0.70 3.57
C ALA A 49 4.71 -1.13 5.05
N ILE A 50 4.67 -0.15 5.95
CA ILE A 50 4.39 -0.36 7.37
C ILE A 50 2.88 -0.24 7.55
N VAL A 51 2.21 -1.34 7.87
CA VAL A 51 0.77 -1.42 7.99
C VAL A 51 0.31 -1.61 9.44
N VAL A 52 -0.85 -1.05 9.75
CA VAL A 52 -1.61 -1.30 10.99
C VAL A 52 -3.03 -1.71 10.64
N ARG A 53 -3.77 -2.31 11.59
CA ARG A 53 -5.19 -2.60 11.38
C ARG A 53 -5.94 -1.30 11.09
N ASN A 54 -6.74 -1.31 10.04
CA ASN A 54 -7.60 -0.19 9.72
C ASN A 54 -8.78 -0.12 10.69
N THR A 55 -8.99 1.03 11.33
CA THR A 55 -10.13 1.27 12.23
C THR A 55 -11.27 2.02 11.55
N LEU A 56 -11.06 2.57 10.35
CA LEU A 56 -12.05 3.38 9.64
C LEU A 56 -12.97 2.51 8.78
N GLN A 57 -12.41 1.60 7.97
CA GLN A 57 -13.16 0.71 7.08
C GLN A 57 -12.54 -0.69 7.04
N PRO A 58 -12.57 -1.45 8.15
CA PRO A 58 -11.92 -2.75 8.25
C PRO A 58 -12.46 -3.78 7.26
N ASP A 59 -13.75 -3.69 6.88
CA ASP A 59 -14.39 -4.64 5.96
C ASP A 59 -13.98 -4.46 4.50
N LYS A 60 -13.45 -3.28 4.13
CA LYS A 60 -12.98 -3.00 2.76
C LYS A 60 -11.47 -3.15 2.68
N THR A 61 -10.77 -2.40 3.53
CA THR A 61 -9.31 -2.37 3.58
C THR A 61 -8.89 -2.71 5.01
N PRO A 62 -8.65 -4.00 5.33
CA PRO A 62 -8.34 -4.42 6.70
C PRO A 62 -7.05 -3.80 7.24
N TRP A 63 -6.17 -3.32 6.36
CA TRP A 63 -4.91 -2.68 6.69
C TRP A 63 -4.85 -1.22 6.24
N PHE A 64 -4.18 -0.40 7.04
CA PHE A 64 -3.89 0.99 6.77
C PHE A 64 -2.37 1.19 6.72
N ALA A 65 -1.86 1.77 5.64
CA ALA A 65 -0.44 2.06 5.49
C ALA A 65 -0.05 3.34 6.24
N LEU A 66 0.82 3.20 7.25
CA LEU A 66 1.44 4.32 7.95
C LEU A 66 2.61 4.90 7.16
N ARG A 67 3.35 4.06 6.45
CA ARG A 67 4.49 4.47 5.63
C ARG A 67 4.63 3.53 4.44
N VAL A 68 4.99 4.05 3.28
CA VAL A 68 5.21 3.33 2.02
C VAL A 68 6.56 3.76 1.45
N ARG A 69 7.27 2.82 0.82
CA ARG A 69 8.51 3.07 0.08
C ARG A 69 8.53 2.16 -1.14
N ARG A 70 9.11 2.61 -2.27
CA ARG A 70 9.36 1.73 -3.41
C ARG A 70 10.40 0.68 -3.05
N VAL A 71 10.15 -0.56 -3.46
CA VAL A 71 11.18 -1.60 -3.42
C VAL A 71 12.14 -1.32 -4.59
N PRO A 72 13.45 -1.13 -4.36
CA PRO A 72 14.38 -0.96 -5.46
C PRO A 72 14.37 -2.23 -6.30
N ALA A 73 14.22 -2.08 -7.63
CA ALA A 73 14.37 -3.20 -8.55
C ALA A 73 15.73 -3.88 -8.30
N PRO A 74 15.79 -5.23 -8.28
CA PRO A 74 17.07 -5.92 -8.15
C PRO A 74 18.00 -5.45 -9.27
N PRO A 75 19.29 -5.21 -9.00
CA PRO A 75 20.25 -4.90 -10.05
C PRO A 75 20.26 -6.04 -11.07
N ALA A 76 20.10 -5.68 -12.34
CA ALA A 76 20.10 -6.59 -13.49
C ALA A 76 21.45 -7.32 -13.65
#